data_AF-F7KA66-F1
#
_entry.id   AF-F7KA66-F1
#
_cell.length_a   1.000
_cell.length_b   1.000
_cell.length_c   1.000
_cell.angle_alpha   90.00
_cell.angle_beta   90.00
_cell.angle_gamma   90.00
#
_symmetry.space_group_name_H-M   'P 1'
#
loop_
_entity.id
_entity.type
_entity.pdbx_description
1 polymer ?
#
loop_
_entity_poly.entity_id
_entity_poly.type
_entity_poly.pdbx_seq_one_letter_code
_entity_poly.pdbx_strand_id
1 'polypeptide(L)' 'MRIGELTALTPADIDLEKATISINKSYQRLDGKDLITTPKTPKSNRIITIPQGLCDSCGSVCTSAMG' A
#
# COMPACT_ATOMS: atom_id res chain seq x y z
N MET A 1 -3.29 7.95 4.12
CA MET A 1 -2.89 6.68 4.75
C MET A 1 -1.84 6.96 5.81
N ARG A 2 -1.68 6.07 6.81
CA ARG A 2 -0.61 6.17 7.81
C ARG A 2 0.69 5.59 7.24
N ILE A 3 1.84 5.98 7.79
CA ILE A 3 3.15 5.51 7.31
C ILE A 3 3.27 3.99 7.29
N GLY A 4 2.79 3.29 8.33
CA GLY A 4 2.83 1.82 8.37
C GLY A 4 1.98 1.16 7.29
N GLU A 5 0.85 1.76 6.90
CA GLU A 5 0.04 1.27 5.78
C GLU A 5 0.78 1.46 4.46
N LEU A 6 1.41 2.63 4.26
CA LEU A 6 2.19 2.95 3.06
C LEU A 6 3.38 2.00 2.87
N THR A 7 4.13 1.74 3.94
CA THR A 7 5.33 0.88 3.89
C THR A 7 5.02 -0.61 3.77
N ALA A 8 3.74 -1.01 3.93
CA ALA A 8 3.30 -2.39 3.76
C ALA A 8 2.66 -2.67 2.39
N LEU A 9 2.54 -1.65 1.53
CA LEU A 9 1.96 -1.83 0.20
C LEU A 9 2.84 -2.72 -0.66
N THR A 10 2.18 -3.54 -1.46
CA THR A 10 2.79 -4.31 -2.54
C THR A 10 2.21 -3.83 -3.88
N PRO A 11 2.86 -4.13 -5.02
CA PRO A 11 2.30 -3.79 -6.32
C PRO A 11 0.87 -4.32 -6.54
N ALA A 12 0.56 -5.49 -5.96
CA ALA A 12 -0.77 -6.11 -6.05
C ALA A 12 -1.87 -5.32 -5.31
N ASP A 13 -1.51 -4.38 -4.43
CA ASP A 13 -2.47 -3.55 -3.71
C ASP A 13 -2.87 -2.29 -4.49
N ILE A 14 -2.19 -1.99 -5.60
CA ILE A 14 -2.37 -0.77 -6.39
C ILE A 14 -3.06 -1.12 -7.71
N ASP A 15 -4.24 -0.56 -7.95
CA ASP A 15 -4.97 -0.68 -9.21
C ASP A 15 -4.90 0.68 -9.93
N LEU A 16 -3.94 0.81 -10.85
CA LEU A 16 -3.71 2.04 -11.61
C LEU A 16 -4.81 2.32 -12.63
N GLU A 17 -5.50 1.29 -13.14
CA GLU A 17 -6.63 1.45 -14.06
C GLU A 17 -7.82 2.10 -13.37
N LYS A 18 -8.10 1.65 -12.13
CA LYS A 18 -9.17 2.23 -11.30
C LYS A 18 -8.71 3.42 -10.47
N ALA A 19 -7.42 3.75 -10.51
CA ALA A 19 -6.78 4.74 -9.63
C ALA A 19 -7.11 4.52 -8.15
N THR A 20 -6.92 3.29 -7.65
CA THR A 20 -7.20 2.93 -6.26
C THR A 20 -6.06 2.16 -5.58
N ILE A 21 -6.04 2.22 -4.24
CA ILE A 21 -5.15 1.42 -3.39
C ILE A 21 -5.97 0.67 -2.33
N SER A 22 -5.69 -0.62 -2.18
CA SER A 22 -6.25 -1.47 -1.13
C SER A 22 -5.44 -1.37 0.16
N ILE A 23 -6.06 -0.89 1.23
CA ILE A 23 -5.45 -0.81 2.56
C ILE A 23 -6.00 -1.94 3.43
N ASN A 24 -5.22 -3.00 3.59
CA ASN A 24 -5.58 -4.21 4.35
C ASN A 24 -4.46 -4.75 5.25
N LYS A 25 -3.35 -4.01 5.37
CA LYS A 25 -2.17 -4.39 6.17
C LYS A 25 -1.38 -3.16 6.60
N SER A 26 -0.55 -3.34 7.63
CA SER A 26 0.41 -2.34 8.09
C SER A 26 1.72 -2.98 8.50
N TYR A 27 2.81 -2.28 8.22
CA TYR A 27 4.15 -2.65 8.65
C TYR A 27 4.43 -2.00 10.01
N GLN A 28 5.04 -2.78 10.88
CA GLN A 28 5.46 -2.36 12.20
C GLN A 28 6.79 -3.04 12.54
N ARG A 29 7.69 -2.31 13.21
CA ARG A 29 8.89 -2.89 13.82
C ARG A 29 8.67 -3.00 15.33
N LEU A 30 8.59 -4.23 15.83
CA LEU A 30 8.40 -4.53 17.25
C LEU A 30 9.52 -5.46 17.72
N ASP A 31 10.17 -5.13 18.83
CA ASP A 31 11.29 -5.90 19.39
C ASP A 31 12.39 -6.21 18.35
N GLY A 32 12.67 -5.25 17.48
CA GLY A 32 13.64 -5.38 16.39
C GLY A 32 13.19 -6.25 15.20
N LYS A 33 11.97 -6.78 15.22
CA LYS A 33 11.41 -7.63 14.16
C LYS A 33 10.48 -6.86 13.25
N ASP A 34 10.59 -7.16 11.96
CA ASP A 34 9.70 -6.65 10.92
C ASP A 34 8.43 -7.48 10.84
N LEU A 35 7.29 -6.84 11.05
CA LEU A 35 5.99 -7.49 11.08
C LEU A 35 5.04 -6.79 10.11
N ILE A 36 4.44 -7.58 9.23
CA ILE A 36 3.26 -7.18 8.45
C ILE A 36 2.04 -7.73 9.18
N THR A 37 1.17 -6.84 9.63
CA THR A 37 -0.04 -7.21 10.39
C THR A 37 -1.28 -6.79 9.64
N THR A 38 -2.33 -7.61 9.74
CA THR A 38 -3.67 -7.27 9.25
C THR A 38 -4.41 -6.45 10.31
N PRO A 39 -5.36 -5.58 9.91
CA PRO A 39 -6.17 -4.85 10.87
C PRO A 39 -6.97 -5.78 11.79
N LYS A 40 -7.07 -5.41 13.07
CA LYS A 40 -7.79 -6.18 14.09
C LYS A 40 -9.29 -6.33 13.78
N THR A 41 -9.87 -5.41 13.00
CA THR A 41 -11.29 -5.43 12.65
C THR A 41 -11.46 -5.34 11.13
N PRO A 42 -12.39 -6.12 10.53
CA PRO A 42 -12.64 -6.08 9.08
C PRO A 42 -13.02 -4.69 8.55
N LYS A 43 -13.71 -3.88 9.36
CA LYS A 43 -14.11 -2.51 9.03
C LYS A 43 -12.92 -1.58 8.73
N SER A 44 -11.72 -1.92 9.19
CA SER A 44 -10.52 -1.11 8.94
C SER A 44 -9.94 -1.32 7.53
N ASN A 45 -10.33 -2.41 6.85
CA ASN A 45 -9.99 -2.64 5.45
C ASN A 45 -10.77 -1.67 4.58
N ARG A 46 -10.08 -1.00 3.67
CA ARG A 46 -10.70 0.01 2.81
C ARG A 46 -9.96 0.16 1.49
N ILE A 47 -10.69 0.59 0.48
CA ILE A 47 -10.15 1.05 -0.79
C ILE A 47 -10.14 2.57 -0.75
N ILE A 48 -9.01 3.18 -1.10
CA ILE A 48 -8.91 4.64 -1.27
C ILE A 48 -8.65 4.95 -2.73
N THR A 49 -9.18 6.07 -3.21
CA THR A 49 -8.82 6.60 -4.52
C THR A 49 -7.51 7.37 -4.44
N ILE A 50 -6.74 7.35 -5.53
CA ILE A 50 -5.54 8.15 -5.69
C ILE A 50 -5.68 9.11 -6.87
N PRO A 51 -5.13 10.35 -6.80
CA PRO A 51 -5.13 11.27 -7.92
C PRO A 51 -4.39 10.73 -9.14
N GLN A 52 -4.88 11.05 -10.33
CA GLN A 52 -4.28 10.57 -11.60
C GLN A 52 -2.79 10.90 -11.73
N GLY A 53 -2.35 12.10 -11.31
CA GLY A 53 -0.94 12.47 -11.35
C GLY A 53 -0.02 11.59 -10.48
N LEU A 54 -0.56 10.93 -9.44
CA LEU A 54 0.17 9.92 -8.67
C LEU A 54 0.22 8.58 -9.42
N CYS A 55 -0.82 8.21 -10.17
CA CYS A 55 -0.79 7.02 -11.02
C CYS A 55 0.34 7.10 -12.05
N ASP A 56 0.45 8.26 -12.70
CA ASP A 56 1.48 8.53 -13.72
C ASP A 56 2.89 8.47 -13.13
N SER A 57 3.06 8.96 -11.89
CA SER A 57 4.33 8.88 -11.15
C SER A 57 4.65 7.45 -10.68
N CYS A 58 3.64 6.70 -10.23
CA CYS A 58 3.82 5.34 -9.70
C CYS A 58 4.26 4.35 -10.79
N GLY A 59 3.81 4.55 -12.04
CA GLY A 59 4.28 3.79 -13.19
C GLY A 59 5.80 3.78 -13.34
N SER A 60 6.48 4.89 -13.03
CA SER A 60 7.94 4.98 -13.11
C SER A 60 8.69 4.25 -11.99
N VAL A 61 8.07 4.12 -10.80
CA VAL A 61 8.69 3.52 -9.62
C VAL A 61 8.55 1.99 -9.64
N CYS A 62 7.40 1.48 -10.10
CA CYS A 62 7.15 0.04 -10.18
C CYS A 62 8.08 -0.67 -11.18
N THR A 63 8.48 -0.02 -12.28
CA THR A 63 9.43 -0.62 -13.25
C THR A 63 10.82 -0.83 -12.66
N SER A 64 11.24 0.01 -11.71
CA SER A 64 12.58 -0.03 -11.12
C SER A 64 12.75 -1.09 -10.03
N ALA A 65 11.64 -1.58 -9.47
CA ALA A 65 11.62 -2.58 -8.39
C ALA A 65 11.39 -4.03 -8.89
N MET A 66 11.21 -4.21 -10.21
CA MET A 66 11.02 -5.51 -10.87
C MET A 66 12.23 -5.93 -11.72
N GLY A 67 13.36 -5.23 -11.60
CA GLY A 67 14.64 -5.56 -12.24
C GLY A 67 15.65 -6.13 -11.25
#